data_AF-K4QSD0-F1
#
_entry.id   AF-K4QSD0-F1
#
_cell.length_a   1.000
_cell.length_b   1.000
_cell.length_c   1.000
_cell.angle_alpha   90.00
_cell.angle_beta   90.00
_cell.angle_gamma   90.00
#
_symmetry.space_group_name_H-M   'P 1'
#
loop_
_entity.id
_entity.type
_entity.pdbx_description
1 polymer ?
#
loop_
_entity_poly.entity_id
_entity_poly.type
_entity_poly.pdbx_seq_one_letter_code
_entity_poly.pdbx_strand_id
1 'polypeptide(L)'
;MRSTDASSSREQLPFSIQTEIPTASDWCQRWQQRTPSWRHVSEGGFDARRYTVEPLPEEEAKAFVLAHHYSASYPSAKERFGLYLVAGGERRLFGVAVFGVPVSEAVLIKPLPELVPYVESLECSRFVLLDECPANSESWFLARTFEALLARGMRGVVSFADPVPRRSDRGALIAVGHVGTIYQASNAAYCGRATARTVKLLPDGTVFNSRAAQKIRRQEQGCEYAAAQLIRLGAPVPRAGVDPALWLRDALVAVGARNVRHAGPHRFCGRLSRVAVWVKTLSGRRSTSPMNAIQDVLPSTT
;
A
#
# COMPACT_ATOMS: atom_id res chain seq x y z
N MET A 1 33.37 41.50 4.04
CA MET A 1 32.23 40.65 4.42
C MET A 1 30.94 41.40 4.18
N ARG A 2 30.34 41.24 3.00
CA ARG A 2 28.96 41.67 2.75
C ARG A 2 28.14 40.41 2.52
N SER A 3 27.10 40.30 3.34
CA SER A 3 25.98 39.38 3.23
C SER A 3 25.50 39.30 1.78
N THR A 4 25.54 38.12 1.18
CA THR A 4 24.74 37.82 -0.02
C THR A 4 23.32 37.55 0.46
N ASP A 5 22.52 38.60 0.53
CA ASP A 5 21.08 38.52 0.66
C ASP A 5 20.53 37.77 -0.57
N ALA A 6 20.04 36.55 -0.34
CA ALA A 6 19.24 35.81 -1.30
C ALA A 6 17.81 36.38 -1.34
N SER A 7 17.67 37.68 -1.63
CA SER A 7 16.38 38.33 -1.85
C SER A 7 16.07 38.30 -3.36
N SER A 8 15.72 37.13 -3.88
CA SER A 8 15.17 37.02 -5.23
C SER A 8 13.74 36.46 -5.17
N SER A 9 12.79 37.35 -5.49
CA SER A 9 11.48 37.07 -6.09
C SER A 9 10.53 36.09 -5.39
N ARG A 10 10.04 36.42 -4.19
CA ARG A 10 8.96 35.66 -3.50
C ARG A 10 7.53 36.04 -3.90
N GLU A 11 7.31 37.14 -4.62
CA GLU A 11 5.96 37.71 -4.84
C GLU A 11 5.45 37.65 -6.29
N GLN A 12 6.27 37.27 -7.26
CA GLN A 12 5.83 37.20 -8.66
C GLN A 12 5.42 35.77 -9.00
N LEU A 13 4.19 35.64 -9.52
CA LEU A 13 3.77 34.42 -10.21
C LEU A 13 4.83 34.10 -11.27
N PRO A 14 5.41 32.88 -11.30
CA PRO A 14 6.38 32.49 -12.32
C PRO A 14 5.75 32.32 -13.71
N PHE A 15 4.43 32.56 -13.82
CA PHE A 15 3.67 32.56 -15.05
C PHE A 15 3.53 34.00 -15.57
N SER A 16 3.93 34.23 -16.80
CA SER A 16 3.64 35.48 -17.52
C SER A 16 2.12 35.67 -17.61
N ILE A 17 1.57 36.72 -16.99
CA ILE A 17 0.15 37.16 -16.97
C ILE A 17 -0.81 36.14 -17.59
N GLN A 18 -1.12 35.07 -16.84
CA GLN A 18 -2.20 34.15 -17.19
C GLN A 18 -3.42 34.50 -16.35
N THR A 19 -4.60 34.55 -16.98
CA THR A 19 -5.89 34.74 -16.29
C THR A 19 -6.22 33.55 -15.38
N GLU A 20 -5.66 32.36 -15.67
CA GLU A 20 -5.86 31.12 -14.93
C GLU A 20 -4.54 30.33 -14.85
N ILE A 21 -4.24 29.73 -13.69
CA ILE A 21 -3.08 28.84 -13.52
C ILE A 21 -3.48 27.44 -14.00
N PRO A 22 -2.76 26.82 -14.96
CA PRO A 22 -3.05 25.47 -15.43
C PRO A 22 -2.98 24.44 -14.31
N THR A 23 -3.91 23.48 -14.30
CA THR A 23 -3.89 22.34 -13.37
C THR A 23 -2.69 21.41 -13.57
N ALA A 24 -2.04 21.47 -14.73
CA ALA A 24 -0.81 20.75 -15.07
C ALA A 24 0.48 21.53 -14.73
N SER A 25 0.38 22.60 -13.92
CA SER A 25 1.53 23.41 -13.51
C SER A 25 2.56 22.63 -12.68
N ASP A 26 3.84 22.81 -13.01
CA ASP A 26 5.00 22.30 -12.25
C ASP A 26 5.29 23.11 -10.96
N TRP A 27 4.52 24.16 -10.70
CA TRP A 27 4.63 24.99 -9.50
C TRP A 27 3.53 24.67 -8.49
N CYS A 28 3.94 24.48 -7.24
CA CYS A 28 3.07 24.32 -6.09
C CYS A 28 3.01 25.63 -5.29
N GLN A 29 1.81 26.17 -5.09
CA GLN A 29 1.61 27.35 -4.25
C GLN A 29 1.73 27.01 -2.76
N ARG A 30 2.39 27.89 -2.01
CA ARG A 30 2.55 27.89 -0.56
C ARG A 30 2.03 29.21 -0.01
N TRP A 31 1.65 29.22 1.25
CA TRP A 31 1.16 30.41 1.94
C TRP A 31 1.88 30.60 3.27
N GLN A 32 2.29 31.82 3.55
CA GLN A 32 2.78 32.22 4.87
C GLN A 32 2.18 33.60 5.19
N GLN A 33 1.41 33.69 6.28
CA GLN A 33 0.81 34.96 6.72
C GLN A 33 0.04 35.72 5.62
N ARG A 34 -0.74 34.99 4.80
CA ARG A 34 -1.47 35.55 3.64
C ARG A 34 -0.58 36.02 2.47
N THR A 35 0.72 35.74 2.51
CA THR A 35 1.64 35.95 1.39
C THR A 35 1.83 34.63 0.65
N PRO A 36 1.52 34.57 -0.65
CA PRO A 36 1.79 33.37 -1.44
C PRO A 36 3.29 33.28 -1.78
N SER A 37 3.77 32.06 -1.94
CA SER A 37 5.05 31.74 -2.56
C SER A 37 4.88 30.49 -3.40
N TRP A 38 5.83 30.19 -4.29
CA TRP A 38 5.74 29.02 -5.16
C TRP A 38 7.02 28.19 -5.05
N ARG A 39 6.86 26.88 -5.20
CA ARG A 39 7.93 25.89 -5.26
C ARG A 39 7.83 25.14 -6.57
N HIS A 40 8.91 25.12 -7.34
CA HIS A 40 8.96 24.34 -8.57
C HIS A 40 9.28 22.87 -8.27
N VAL A 41 8.77 21.95 -9.10
CA VAL A 41 9.07 20.51 -8.97
C VAL A 41 10.57 20.21 -9.02
N SER A 42 11.37 21.03 -9.74
CA SER A 42 12.83 20.87 -9.81
C SER A 42 13.55 21.15 -8.49
N GLU A 43 12.90 21.75 -7.49
CA GLU A 43 13.46 22.02 -6.15
C GLU A 43 13.43 20.78 -5.23
N GLY A 44 13.17 19.59 -5.77
CA GLY A 44 13.16 18.32 -5.02
C GLY A 44 11.80 17.63 -4.91
N GLY A 45 10.88 17.92 -5.84
CA GLY A 45 9.57 17.29 -5.94
C GLY A 45 9.55 16.05 -6.84
N PHE A 46 8.50 15.24 -6.69
CA PHE A 46 8.21 14.14 -7.61
C PHE A 46 7.71 14.67 -8.96
N ASP A 47 8.45 14.39 -10.04
CA ASP A 47 8.04 14.67 -11.41
C ASP A 47 7.60 13.39 -12.10
N ALA A 48 6.28 13.20 -12.23
CA ALA A 48 5.68 12.02 -12.83
C ALA A 48 6.14 11.75 -14.28
N ARG A 49 6.55 12.78 -15.03
CA ARG A 49 6.97 12.64 -16.43
C ARG A 49 8.28 11.85 -16.58
N ARG A 50 9.05 11.78 -15.49
CA ARG A 50 10.30 11.01 -15.45
C ARG A 50 10.09 9.53 -15.16
N TYR A 51 8.87 9.14 -14.77
CA TYR A 51 8.56 7.79 -14.35
C TYR A 51 7.57 7.12 -15.29
N THR A 52 7.78 5.82 -15.50
CA THR A 52 6.86 4.95 -16.23
C THR A 52 6.51 3.74 -15.38
N VAL A 53 5.32 3.19 -15.61
CA VAL A 53 4.81 2.01 -14.90
C VAL A 53 4.39 0.98 -15.93
N GLU A 54 5.02 -0.18 -15.87
CA GLU A 54 4.84 -1.24 -16.86
C GLU A 54 4.77 -2.61 -16.21
N PRO A 55 4.13 -3.61 -16.86
CA PRO A 55 4.19 -5.00 -16.41
C PRO A 55 5.64 -5.49 -16.28
N LEU A 56 5.91 -6.30 -15.27
CA LEU A 56 7.25 -6.80 -14.97
C LEU A 56 7.30 -8.33 -15.00
N PRO A 57 8.31 -8.96 -15.65
CA PRO A 57 8.52 -10.40 -15.59
C PRO A 57 8.73 -10.92 -14.17
N GLU A 58 8.36 -12.17 -13.92
CA GLU A 58 8.42 -12.75 -12.56
C GLU A 58 9.82 -12.74 -11.98
N GLU A 59 10.80 -13.12 -12.78
CA GLU A 59 12.18 -13.29 -12.35
C GLU A 59 12.76 -11.97 -11.85
N GLU A 60 12.58 -10.90 -12.63
CA GLU A 60 13.00 -9.54 -12.26
C GLU A 60 12.26 -9.03 -11.02
N ALA A 61 10.93 -9.21 -10.96
CA ALA A 61 10.13 -8.83 -9.80
C ALA A 61 10.60 -9.55 -8.53
N LYS A 62 10.88 -10.85 -8.66
CA LYS A 62 11.35 -11.69 -7.56
C LYS A 62 12.73 -11.29 -7.10
N ALA A 63 13.67 -11.09 -8.03
CA ALA A 63 15.03 -10.65 -7.71
C ALA A 63 15.00 -9.31 -6.95
N PHE A 64 14.25 -8.33 -7.45
CA PHE A 64 14.13 -7.01 -6.82
C PHE A 64 13.49 -7.09 -5.42
N VAL A 65 12.38 -7.80 -5.27
CA VAL A 65 11.70 -7.92 -3.97
C VAL A 65 12.57 -8.65 -2.94
N LEU A 66 13.27 -9.70 -3.33
CA LEU A 66 14.16 -10.43 -2.42
C LEU A 66 15.34 -9.56 -1.96
N ALA A 67 15.85 -8.68 -2.83
CA ALA A 67 16.94 -7.77 -2.52
C ALA A 67 16.51 -6.60 -1.62
N HIS A 68 15.32 -6.03 -1.84
CA HIS A 68 14.95 -4.73 -1.27
C HIS A 68 13.82 -4.77 -0.23
N HIS A 69 12.94 -5.77 -0.25
CA HIS A 69 11.84 -5.82 0.72
C HIS A 69 12.29 -6.41 2.05
N TYR A 70 11.91 -5.79 3.18
CA TYR A 70 12.32 -6.21 4.53
C TYR A 70 12.03 -7.69 4.86
N SER A 71 11.05 -8.31 4.18
CA SER A 71 10.66 -9.69 4.43
C SER A 71 11.49 -10.72 3.66
N ALA A 72 12.37 -10.27 2.74
CA ALA A 72 13.22 -11.11 1.88
C ALA A 72 12.50 -12.36 1.33
N SER A 73 11.25 -12.21 0.90
CA SER A 73 10.39 -13.31 0.48
C SER A 73 9.44 -12.87 -0.62
N TYR A 74 9.24 -13.75 -1.59
CA TYR A 74 8.38 -13.52 -2.75
C TYR A 74 7.15 -14.44 -2.71
N PRO A 75 5.93 -13.88 -2.52
CA PRO A 75 4.70 -14.64 -2.46
C PRO A 75 4.19 -15.00 -3.87
N SER A 76 3.07 -15.73 -3.93
CA SER A 76 2.37 -15.96 -5.21
C SER A 76 2.01 -14.63 -5.87
N ALA A 77 2.28 -14.53 -7.16
CA ALA A 77 2.06 -13.33 -7.97
C ALA A 77 1.09 -13.64 -9.10
N LYS A 78 0.06 -12.81 -9.26
CA LYS A 78 -0.83 -12.82 -10.43
C LYS A 78 -0.48 -11.68 -11.38
N GLU A 79 -0.31 -10.47 -10.83
CA GLU A 79 0.07 -9.28 -11.58
C GLU A 79 1.30 -8.63 -10.94
N ARG A 80 2.20 -8.09 -11.76
CA ARG A 80 3.45 -7.46 -11.32
C ARG A 80 3.70 -6.23 -12.16
N PHE A 81 4.16 -5.17 -11.50
CA PHE A 81 4.50 -3.92 -12.17
C PHE A 81 5.84 -3.41 -11.66
N GLY A 82 6.63 -2.84 -12.57
CA GLY A 82 7.83 -2.09 -12.26
C GLY A 82 7.57 -0.59 -12.37
N LEU A 83 8.11 0.17 -11.42
CA LEU A 83 8.27 1.62 -11.52
C LEU A 83 9.65 1.87 -12.11
N TYR A 84 9.72 2.58 -13.23
CA TYR A 84 10.97 2.87 -13.91
C TYR A 84 11.24 4.36 -13.97
N LEU A 85 12.47 4.75 -13.61
CA LEU A 85 12.97 6.09 -13.88
C LEU A 85 13.58 6.11 -15.29
N VAL A 86 13.18 7.09 -16.10
CA VAL A 86 13.76 7.38 -17.40
C VAL A 86 14.60 8.65 -17.27
N ALA A 87 15.92 8.52 -17.45
CA ALA A 87 16.85 9.64 -17.35
C ALA A 87 18.03 9.41 -18.29
N GLY A 88 18.43 10.45 -19.05
CA GLY A 88 19.60 10.39 -19.93
C GLY A 88 19.52 9.33 -21.04
N GLY A 89 18.31 8.91 -21.42
CA GLY A 89 18.10 7.80 -22.38
C GLY A 89 18.16 6.40 -21.76
N GLU A 90 18.50 6.29 -20.47
CA GLU A 90 18.50 5.02 -19.74
C GLU A 90 17.20 4.83 -18.96
N ARG A 91 16.83 3.56 -18.82
CA ARG A 91 15.66 3.12 -18.04
C ARG A 91 16.14 2.23 -16.90
N ARG A 92 15.81 2.60 -15.66
CA ARG A 92 16.22 1.87 -14.45
C ARG A 92 15.02 1.52 -13.58
N LEU A 93 15.00 0.30 -13.03
CA LEU A 93 13.93 -0.16 -12.14
C LEU A 93 14.11 0.44 -10.73
N PHE A 94 13.11 1.20 -10.29
CA PHE A 94 13.11 1.94 -9.02
C PHE A 94 12.10 1.41 -8.01
N GLY A 95 11.17 0.56 -8.43
CA GLY A 95 10.21 -0.06 -7.53
C GLY A 95 9.44 -1.19 -8.17
N VAL A 96 8.84 -2.03 -7.32
CA VAL A 96 8.05 -3.19 -7.73
C VAL A 96 6.77 -3.28 -6.89
N ALA A 97 5.66 -3.51 -7.58
CA ALA A 97 4.37 -3.86 -7.01
C ALA A 97 3.98 -5.27 -7.45
N VAL A 98 3.60 -6.12 -6.51
CA VAL A 98 3.15 -7.50 -6.74
C VAL A 98 1.76 -7.66 -6.16
N PHE A 99 0.83 -8.07 -7.01
CA PHE A 99 -0.55 -8.39 -6.65
C PHE A 99 -0.78 -9.88 -6.81
N GLY A 100 -1.28 -10.52 -5.76
CA GLY A 100 -1.34 -11.96 -5.66
C GLY A 100 -2.66 -12.49 -5.10
N VAL A 101 -2.74 -13.81 -5.08
CA VAL A 101 -3.82 -14.59 -4.48
C VAL A 101 -3.43 -14.87 -3.03
N PRO A 102 -4.16 -14.34 -2.01
CA PRO A 102 -3.90 -14.68 -0.63
C PRO A 102 -4.18 -16.16 -0.36
N VAL A 103 -3.65 -16.68 0.75
CA VAL A 103 -3.82 -18.08 1.17
C VAL A 103 -5.27 -18.48 1.52
N SER A 104 -6.18 -17.51 1.62
CA SER A 104 -7.58 -17.73 1.95
C SER A 104 -8.44 -16.65 1.32
N GLU A 105 -9.55 -17.06 0.70
CA GLU A 105 -10.52 -16.15 0.09
C GLU A 105 -11.11 -15.17 1.11
N ALA A 106 -11.21 -15.57 2.37
CA ALA A 106 -11.71 -14.73 3.46
C ALA A 106 -10.88 -13.44 3.66
N VAL A 107 -9.64 -13.39 3.15
CA VAL A 107 -8.83 -12.17 3.11
C VAL A 107 -9.48 -11.11 2.21
N LEU A 108 -10.08 -11.52 1.11
CA LEU A 108 -10.72 -10.68 0.10
C LEU A 108 -12.22 -10.52 0.35
N ILE A 109 -12.93 -11.61 0.67
CA ILE A 109 -14.39 -11.60 0.88
C ILE A 109 -14.80 -10.70 2.04
N LYS A 110 -14.06 -10.73 3.17
CA LYS A 110 -14.41 -9.93 4.35
C LYS A 110 -14.48 -8.42 4.07
N PRO A 111 -13.47 -7.81 3.42
CA PRO A 111 -13.54 -6.40 3.07
C PRO A 111 -14.26 -6.06 1.77
N LEU A 112 -14.38 -7.02 0.84
CA LEU A 112 -14.94 -6.82 -0.51
C LEU A 112 -15.97 -7.93 -0.82
N PRO A 113 -17.05 -8.06 -0.02
CA PRO A 113 -18.00 -9.17 -0.13
C PRO A 113 -18.74 -9.20 -1.47
N GLU A 114 -18.83 -8.07 -2.16
CA GLU A 114 -19.47 -7.93 -3.47
C GLU A 114 -18.62 -8.41 -4.66
N LEU A 115 -17.33 -8.73 -4.45
CA LEU A 115 -16.41 -9.08 -5.51
C LEU A 115 -16.07 -10.58 -5.50
N VAL A 116 -15.96 -11.16 -6.69
CA VAL A 116 -15.47 -12.54 -6.82
C VAL A 116 -13.97 -12.59 -6.47
N PRO A 117 -13.55 -13.33 -5.42
CA PRO A 117 -12.14 -13.40 -5.02
C PRO A 117 -11.29 -13.97 -6.15
N TYR A 118 -10.06 -13.46 -6.28
CA TYR A 118 -9.05 -13.85 -7.28
C TYR A 118 -9.40 -13.52 -8.73
N VAL A 119 -10.66 -13.27 -9.05
CA VAL A 119 -11.13 -12.85 -10.38
C VAL A 119 -11.30 -11.34 -10.44
N GLU A 120 -11.99 -10.75 -9.46
CA GLU A 120 -12.25 -9.31 -9.40
C GLU A 120 -11.47 -8.63 -8.27
N SER A 121 -10.80 -9.40 -7.41
CA SER A 121 -10.00 -8.85 -6.33
C SER A 121 -8.70 -9.59 -6.06
N LEU A 122 -7.68 -8.85 -5.65
CA LEU A 122 -6.34 -9.35 -5.33
C LEU A 122 -5.80 -8.73 -4.04
N GLU A 123 -4.74 -9.35 -3.50
CA GLU A 123 -3.94 -8.77 -2.42
C GLU A 123 -2.73 -8.04 -2.99
N CYS A 124 -2.47 -6.79 -2.59
CA CYS A 124 -1.16 -6.15 -2.77
C CYS A 124 -0.18 -6.80 -1.79
N SER A 125 0.55 -7.81 -2.27
CA SER A 125 1.35 -8.68 -1.42
C SER A 125 2.77 -8.13 -1.24
N ARG A 126 3.31 -7.40 -2.22
CA ARG A 126 4.58 -6.68 -2.12
C ARG A 126 4.47 -5.32 -2.79
N PHE A 127 4.98 -4.30 -2.12
CA PHE A 127 5.07 -2.95 -2.67
C PHE A 127 6.36 -2.33 -2.12
N VAL A 128 7.36 -2.16 -2.97
CA VAL A 128 8.71 -1.75 -2.58
C VAL A 128 9.25 -0.74 -3.59
N LEU A 129 9.82 0.35 -3.10
CA LEU A 129 10.52 1.36 -3.89
C LEU A 129 11.90 1.56 -3.28
N LEU A 130 12.87 2.03 -4.08
CA LEU A 130 14.18 2.44 -3.59
C LEU A 130 14.07 3.78 -2.84
N ASP A 131 14.93 3.99 -1.85
CA ASP A 131 14.99 5.23 -1.05
C ASP A 131 15.30 6.49 -1.89
N GLU A 132 15.83 6.30 -3.10
CA GLU A 132 16.10 7.34 -4.09
C GLU A 132 14.82 7.95 -4.68
N CYS A 133 13.66 7.30 -4.49
CA CYS A 133 12.37 7.77 -4.99
C CYS A 133 11.93 9.02 -4.21
N PRO A 134 11.61 10.14 -4.89
CA PRO A 134 11.09 11.34 -4.22
C PRO A 134 9.76 11.07 -3.53
N ALA A 135 9.44 11.87 -2.50
CA ALA A 135 8.14 11.79 -1.82
C ALA A 135 6.97 11.90 -2.82
N ASN A 136 5.92 11.10 -2.59
CA ASN A 136 4.75 10.88 -3.46
C ASN A 136 4.95 9.86 -4.61
N SER A 137 6.16 9.31 -4.78
CA SER A 137 6.38 8.23 -5.77
C SER A 137 5.49 7.02 -5.48
N GLU A 138 5.34 6.65 -4.21
CA GLU A 138 4.56 5.48 -3.78
C GLU A 138 3.08 5.61 -4.13
N SER A 139 2.45 6.73 -3.78
CA SER A 139 1.02 6.94 -4.03
C SER A 139 0.74 7.08 -5.53
N TRP A 140 1.62 7.76 -6.27
CA TRP A 140 1.51 7.85 -7.73
C TRP A 140 1.67 6.49 -8.40
N PHE A 141 2.70 5.72 -8.02
CA PHE A 141 2.94 4.38 -8.54
C PHE A 141 1.76 3.45 -8.22
N LEU A 142 1.27 3.46 -6.98
CA LEU A 142 0.10 2.69 -6.58
C LEU A 142 -1.13 3.05 -7.43
N ALA A 143 -1.39 4.33 -7.66
CA ALA A 143 -2.48 4.78 -8.52
C ALA A 143 -2.34 4.29 -9.98
N ARG A 144 -1.14 4.31 -10.56
CA ARG A 144 -0.89 3.75 -11.90
C ARG A 144 -1.13 2.24 -11.95
N THR A 145 -0.70 1.50 -10.94
CA THR A 145 -0.97 0.05 -10.88
C THR A 145 -2.46 -0.25 -10.76
N PHE A 146 -3.22 0.57 -10.03
CA PHE A 146 -4.67 0.44 -9.90
C PHE A 146 -5.39 0.65 -11.23
N GLU A 147 -4.99 1.63 -12.03
CA GLU A 147 -5.52 1.81 -13.39
C GLU A 147 -5.20 0.59 -14.28
N ALA A 148 -3.97 0.10 -14.23
CA ALA A 148 -3.55 -1.07 -14.98
C ALA A 148 -4.30 -2.35 -14.58
N LEU A 149 -4.61 -2.51 -13.29
CA LEU A 149 -5.41 -3.62 -12.76
C LEU A 149 -6.88 -3.49 -13.15
N LEU A 150 -7.45 -2.28 -13.11
CA LEU A 150 -8.82 -2.02 -13.52
C LEU A 150 -9.04 -2.41 -14.99
N ALA A 151 -8.09 -2.05 -15.86
CA ALA A 151 -8.11 -2.41 -17.27
C ALA A 151 -8.07 -3.94 -17.52
N ARG A 152 -7.52 -4.70 -16.57
CA ARG A 152 -7.48 -6.18 -16.56
C ARG A 152 -8.71 -6.81 -15.89
N GLY A 153 -9.74 -6.04 -15.58
CA GLY A 153 -10.97 -6.57 -14.98
C GLY A 153 -10.98 -6.60 -13.46
N MET A 154 -9.89 -6.21 -12.78
CA MET A 154 -9.91 -6.12 -11.31
C MET A 154 -10.81 -4.96 -10.86
N ARG A 155 -11.41 -5.13 -9.68
CA ARG A 155 -12.33 -4.17 -9.06
C ARG A 155 -11.93 -3.81 -7.64
N GLY A 156 -11.11 -4.64 -6.99
CA GLY A 156 -10.65 -4.36 -5.63
C GLY A 156 -9.25 -4.88 -5.33
N VAL A 157 -8.53 -4.17 -4.49
CA VAL A 157 -7.24 -4.60 -3.95
C VAL A 157 -7.27 -4.48 -2.42
N VAL A 158 -6.91 -5.56 -1.73
CA VAL A 158 -6.69 -5.55 -0.28
C VAL A 158 -5.20 -5.42 0.00
N SER A 159 -4.84 -4.55 0.94
CA SER A 159 -3.46 -4.35 1.36
C SER A 159 -3.35 -4.37 2.88
N PHE A 160 -2.18 -4.74 3.38
CA PHE A 160 -1.91 -4.78 4.82
C PHE A 160 -0.76 -3.84 5.20
N ALA A 161 -0.88 -3.23 6.38
CA ALA A 161 0.20 -2.49 7.01
C ALA A 161 0.44 -3.03 8.42
N ASP A 162 1.65 -3.53 8.65
CA ASP A 162 2.02 -4.11 9.93
C ASP A 162 2.66 -3.02 10.82
N PRO A 163 1.96 -2.54 11.87
CA PRO A 163 2.46 -1.45 12.69
C PRO A 163 3.48 -1.92 13.73
N VAL A 164 3.78 -3.23 13.82
CA VAL A 164 4.60 -3.78 14.89
C VAL A 164 6.07 -3.82 14.47
N PRO A 165 6.95 -3.03 15.11
CA PRO A 165 8.38 -3.14 14.86
C PRO A 165 8.90 -4.52 15.29
N ARG A 166 9.83 -5.09 14.53
CA ARG A 166 10.52 -6.35 14.87
C ARG A 166 12.00 -6.12 15.05
N ARG A 167 12.52 -6.71 16.13
CA ARG A 167 13.94 -6.70 16.46
C ARG A 167 14.47 -8.11 16.63
N SER A 168 15.75 -8.30 16.31
CA SER A 168 16.48 -9.50 16.69
C SER A 168 16.62 -9.60 18.22
N ASP A 169 17.07 -10.74 18.71
CA ASP A 169 17.44 -10.95 20.11
C ASP A 169 18.56 -9.99 20.57
N ARG A 170 19.47 -9.62 19.67
CA ARG A 170 20.54 -8.63 19.86
C ARG A 170 20.06 -7.18 19.72
N GLY A 171 18.77 -6.95 19.52
CA GLY A 171 18.16 -5.61 19.46
C GLY A 171 18.24 -4.91 18.10
N ALA A 172 18.84 -5.52 17.07
CA ALA A 172 18.88 -4.95 15.72
C ALA A 172 17.47 -4.82 15.15
N LEU A 173 17.15 -3.68 14.54
CA LEU A 173 15.84 -3.43 13.93
C LEU A 173 15.75 -4.14 12.57
N ILE A 174 14.81 -5.08 12.45
CA ILE A 174 14.61 -5.90 11.24
C ILE A 174 13.43 -5.42 10.41
N ALA A 175 12.39 -4.93 11.09
CA ALA A 175 11.28 -4.23 10.45
C ALA A 175 10.85 -3.08 11.34
N VAL A 176 10.78 -1.87 10.78
CA VAL A 176 10.39 -0.66 11.53
C VAL A 176 8.89 -0.65 11.87
N GLY A 177 8.07 -1.34 11.08
CA GLY A 177 6.62 -1.27 11.15
C GLY A 177 6.08 -0.02 10.42
N HIS A 178 4.85 -0.10 9.95
CA HIS A 178 4.20 1.00 9.22
C HIS A 178 2.69 0.96 9.40
N VAL A 179 2.07 2.15 9.36
CA VAL A 179 0.62 2.32 9.56
C VAL A 179 -0.15 2.48 8.26
N GLY A 180 0.52 2.27 7.12
CA GLY A 180 -0.12 2.31 5.80
C GLY A 180 -0.42 3.72 5.32
N THR A 181 0.43 4.71 5.65
CA THR A 181 0.29 6.10 5.21
C THR A 181 0.05 6.22 3.71
N ILE A 182 0.73 5.41 2.90
CA ILE A 182 0.53 5.39 1.44
C ILE A 182 -0.90 5.01 1.05
N TYR A 183 -1.54 4.09 1.78
CA TYR A 183 -2.92 3.66 1.52
C TYR A 183 -3.91 4.73 1.96
N GLN A 184 -3.65 5.37 3.11
CA GLN A 184 -4.43 6.51 3.60
C GLN A 184 -4.38 7.67 2.60
N ALA A 185 -3.20 8.01 2.10
CA ALA A 185 -2.98 9.06 1.10
C ALA A 185 -3.59 8.72 -0.28
N SER A 186 -3.80 7.43 -0.57
CA SER A 186 -4.39 6.95 -1.83
C SER A 186 -5.89 6.69 -1.72
N ASN A 187 -6.57 7.26 -0.73
CA ASN A 187 -8.01 7.12 -0.48
C ASN A 187 -8.49 5.66 -0.32
N ALA A 188 -7.62 4.77 0.16
CA ALA A 188 -8.03 3.40 0.46
C ALA A 188 -8.93 3.39 1.71
N ALA A 189 -10.02 2.60 1.66
CA ALA A 189 -10.90 2.41 2.80
C ALA A 189 -10.18 1.59 3.89
N TYR A 190 -10.18 2.08 5.13
CA TYR A 190 -9.67 1.31 6.26
C TYR A 190 -10.71 0.27 6.70
N CYS A 191 -10.33 -1.01 6.70
CA CYS A 191 -11.22 -2.14 6.94
C CYS A 191 -10.85 -2.91 8.22
N GLY A 192 -10.40 -2.18 9.24
CA GLY A 192 -10.01 -2.73 10.53
C GLY A 192 -8.67 -3.48 10.49
N ARG A 193 -8.48 -4.41 11.43
CA ARG A 193 -7.28 -5.26 11.50
C ARG A 193 -7.54 -6.66 10.95
N ALA A 194 -6.48 -7.33 10.52
CA ALA A 194 -6.51 -8.77 10.32
C ALA A 194 -6.59 -9.51 11.67
N THR A 195 -6.83 -10.81 11.61
CA THR A 195 -6.97 -11.66 12.80
C THR A 195 -5.74 -11.55 13.70
N ALA A 196 -5.96 -11.24 14.98
CA ALA A 196 -4.92 -11.29 15.99
C ALA A 196 -4.38 -12.71 16.14
N ARG A 197 -3.07 -12.85 16.33
CA ARG A 197 -2.40 -14.15 16.39
C ARG A 197 -1.15 -14.08 17.25
N THR A 198 -0.70 -15.23 17.72
CA THR A 198 0.65 -15.38 18.26
C THR A 198 1.58 -15.80 17.13
N VAL A 199 2.66 -15.03 16.93
CA VAL A 199 3.69 -15.35 15.94
C VAL A 199 4.92 -15.93 16.63
N LYS A 200 5.63 -16.81 15.93
CA LYS A 200 6.94 -17.32 16.35
C LYS A 200 8.02 -16.40 15.80
N LEU A 201 8.67 -15.64 16.67
CA LEU A 201 9.78 -14.76 16.32
C LEU A 201 11.10 -15.52 16.54
N LEU A 202 11.91 -15.61 15.51
CA LEU A 202 13.23 -16.23 15.56
C LEU A 202 14.27 -15.22 16.11
N PRO A 203 15.47 -15.68 16.55
CA PRO A 203 16.51 -14.80 17.08
C PRO A 203 16.95 -13.70 16.11
N ASP A 204 16.98 -14.00 14.82
CA ASP A 204 17.29 -13.04 13.76
C ASP A 204 16.19 -12.00 13.53
N GLY A 205 15.09 -12.05 14.29
CA GLY A 205 13.94 -11.14 14.23
C GLY A 205 12.97 -11.44 13.09
N THR A 206 13.17 -12.54 12.34
CA THR A 206 12.22 -13.00 11.33
C THR A 206 11.07 -13.78 11.95
N VAL A 207 9.94 -13.86 11.24
CA VAL A 207 8.75 -14.60 11.70
C VAL A 207 8.72 -15.98 11.05
N PHE A 208 8.77 -17.01 11.89
CA PHE A 208 8.51 -18.38 11.47
C PHE A 208 6.99 -18.61 11.37
N ASN A 209 6.46 -18.55 10.16
CA ASN A 209 5.01 -18.57 9.95
C ASN A 209 4.40 -19.97 10.15
N SER A 210 3.09 -20.00 10.45
CA SER A 210 2.36 -21.25 10.71
C SER A 210 2.32 -22.20 9.51
N ARG A 211 2.40 -21.67 8.28
CA ARG A 211 2.44 -22.49 7.07
C ARG A 211 3.77 -23.23 6.94
N ALA A 212 4.90 -22.60 7.24
CA ALA A 212 6.21 -23.23 7.29
C ALA A 212 6.26 -24.34 8.36
N ALA A 213 5.73 -24.06 9.54
CA ALA A 213 5.56 -25.06 10.59
C ALA A 213 4.67 -26.24 10.15
N GLN A 214 3.57 -25.96 9.45
CA GLN A 214 2.68 -27.01 8.93
C GLN A 214 3.38 -27.87 7.88
N LYS A 215 4.14 -27.27 6.95
CA LYS A 215 4.90 -28.01 5.94
C LYS A 215 5.83 -29.04 6.59
N ILE A 216 6.52 -28.67 7.67
CA ILE A 216 7.37 -29.61 8.41
C ILE A 216 6.52 -30.72 9.06
N ARG A 217 5.48 -30.37 9.81
CA ARG A 217 4.64 -31.35 10.51
C ARG A 217 4.00 -32.38 9.57
N ARG A 218 3.58 -31.92 8.39
CA ARG A 218 2.87 -32.74 7.40
C ARG A 218 3.79 -33.25 6.28
N GLN A 219 5.09 -32.97 6.35
CA GLN A 219 6.07 -33.31 5.31
C GLN A 219 5.61 -32.85 3.91
N GLU A 220 5.00 -31.67 3.84
CA GLU A 220 4.56 -31.07 2.57
C GLU A 220 5.73 -30.43 1.83
N GLN A 221 5.57 -30.21 0.53
CA GLN A 221 6.58 -29.56 -0.32
C GLN A 221 7.11 -28.24 0.29
N GLY A 222 8.44 -28.15 0.38
CA GLY A 222 9.15 -27.03 0.99
C GLY A 222 9.36 -27.18 2.50
N CYS A 223 9.10 -28.35 3.10
CA CYS A 223 9.49 -28.68 4.46
C CYS A 223 11.00 -28.55 4.68
N GLU A 224 11.83 -28.99 3.72
CA GLU A 224 13.29 -28.91 3.78
C GLU A 224 13.78 -27.47 3.90
N TYR A 225 13.23 -26.56 3.07
CA TYR A 225 13.56 -25.14 3.13
C TYR A 225 13.15 -24.52 4.48
N ALA A 226 11.97 -24.88 4.99
CA ALA A 226 11.52 -24.40 6.30
C ALA A 226 12.41 -24.95 7.44
N ALA A 227 12.85 -26.20 7.35
CA ALA A 227 13.75 -26.80 8.31
C ALA A 227 15.15 -26.17 8.26
N ALA A 228 15.66 -25.91 7.06
CA ALA A 228 16.96 -25.28 6.83
C ALA A 228 17.06 -23.88 7.45
N GLN A 229 15.97 -23.12 7.52
CA GLN A 229 15.94 -21.85 8.25
C GLN A 229 16.25 -22.02 9.73
N LEU A 230 15.64 -23.01 10.39
CA LEU A 230 15.89 -23.30 11.80
C LEU A 230 17.31 -23.84 12.00
N ILE A 231 17.76 -24.76 11.14
CA ILE A 231 19.11 -25.36 11.22
C ILE A 231 20.18 -24.27 11.08
N ARG A 232 20.01 -23.30 10.17
CA ARG A 232 20.93 -22.16 10.01
C ARG A 232 21.06 -21.32 11.28
N LEU A 233 20.02 -21.31 12.11
CA LEU A 233 19.99 -20.62 13.40
C LEU A 233 20.41 -21.52 14.57
N GLY A 234 20.94 -22.72 14.30
CA GLY A 234 21.51 -23.61 15.31
C GLY A 234 20.59 -24.75 15.77
N ALA A 235 19.44 -24.97 15.12
CA ALA A 235 18.63 -26.15 15.44
C ALA A 235 19.31 -27.45 14.98
N PRO A 236 19.08 -28.58 15.69
CA PRO A 236 19.62 -29.87 15.29
C PRO A 236 19.04 -30.32 13.95
N VAL A 237 19.86 -30.99 13.13
CA VAL A 237 19.40 -31.62 11.88
C VAL A 237 18.40 -32.75 12.21
N PRO A 238 17.24 -32.84 11.53
CA PRO A 238 16.29 -33.93 11.74
C PRO A 238 16.95 -35.29 11.49
N ARG A 239 16.81 -36.22 12.43
CA ARG A 239 17.27 -37.61 12.27
C ARG A 239 16.17 -38.45 11.60
N ALA A 240 16.58 -39.46 10.83
CA ALA A 240 15.64 -40.40 10.23
C ALA A 240 14.75 -41.06 11.29
N GLY A 241 13.45 -41.19 11.01
CA GLY A 241 12.48 -41.82 11.89
C GLY A 241 11.96 -40.97 13.05
N VAL A 242 12.48 -39.75 13.27
CA VAL A 242 11.94 -38.82 14.28
C VAL A 242 10.65 -38.19 13.75
N ASP A 243 9.63 -38.11 14.60
CA ASP A 243 8.39 -37.38 14.29
C ASP A 243 8.71 -35.91 13.96
N PRO A 244 8.37 -35.42 12.75
CA PRO A 244 8.61 -34.03 12.36
C PRO A 244 7.98 -32.99 13.30
N ALA A 245 6.86 -33.32 13.95
CA ALA A 245 6.22 -32.43 14.91
C ALA A 245 7.04 -32.29 16.21
N LEU A 246 7.60 -33.40 16.70
CA LEU A 246 8.52 -33.41 17.84
C LEU A 246 9.81 -32.68 17.50
N TRP A 247 10.41 -32.97 16.34
CA TRP A 247 11.60 -32.26 15.88
C TRP A 247 11.36 -30.75 15.80
N LEU A 248 10.26 -30.30 15.20
CA LEU A 248 9.95 -28.87 15.09
C LEU A 248 9.81 -28.21 16.47
N ARG A 249 9.17 -28.88 17.43
CA ARG A 249 9.05 -28.37 18.80
C ARG A 249 10.43 -28.14 19.40
N ASP A 250 11.29 -29.15 19.34
CA ASP A 250 12.62 -29.12 19.95
C ASP A 250 13.55 -28.13 19.21
N ALA A 251 13.45 -28.05 17.88
CA ALA A 251 14.16 -27.09 17.05
C ALA A 251 13.80 -25.65 17.40
N LEU A 252 12.51 -25.33 17.58
CA LEU A 252 12.07 -23.99 17.97
C LEU A 252 12.58 -23.60 19.37
N VAL A 253 12.68 -24.57 20.30
CA VAL A 253 13.28 -24.34 21.62
C VAL A 253 14.78 -24.13 21.50
N ALA A 254 15.49 -24.98 20.74
CA ALA A 254 16.94 -24.92 20.56
C ALA A 254 17.41 -23.59 19.97
N VAL A 255 16.68 -23.06 18.98
CA VAL A 255 16.99 -21.74 18.42
C VAL A 255 16.51 -20.58 19.30
N GLY A 256 15.84 -20.81 20.43
CA GLY A 256 15.33 -19.73 21.27
C GLY A 256 14.18 -18.92 20.65
N ALA A 257 13.32 -19.57 19.85
CA ALA A 257 12.16 -18.91 19.24
C ALA A 257 11.17 -18.41 20.31
N ARG A 258 10.72 -17.16 20.17
CA ARG A 258 9.81 -16.51 21.13
C ARG A 258 8.39 -16.43 20.59
N ASN A 259 7.42 -16.57 21.49
CA ASN A 259 6.02 -16.26 21.18
C ASN A 259 5.76 -14.77 21.37
N VAL A 260 5.29 -14.10 20.32
CA VAL A 260 4.91 -12.68 20.38
C VAL A 260 3.45 -12.54 20.01
N ARG A 261 2.67 -11.87 20.86
CA ARG A 261 1.27 -11.56 20.55
C ARG A 261 1.20 -10.42 19.54
N HIS A 262 0.43 -10.62 18.49
CA HIS A 262 0.27 -9.68 17.39
C HIS A 262 -1.21 -9.34 17.23
N ALA A 263 -1.57 -8.06 17.31
CA ALA A 263 -2.96 -7.60 17.21
C ALA A 263 -3.55 -7.71 15.79
N GLY A 264 -2.72 -8.08 14.81
CA GLY A 264 -3.06 -8.16 13.40
C GLY A 264 -2.69 -6.85 12.67
N PRO A 265 -2.17 -6.92 11.43
CA PRO A 265 -1.90 -5.73 10.64
C PRO A 265 -3.18 -4.96 10.32
N HIS A 266 -3.04 -3.65 10.10
CA HIS A 266 -4.08 -2.79 9.54
C HIS A 266 -4.43 -3.24 8.13
N ARG A 267 -5.72 -3.28 7.80
CA ARG A 267 -6.24 -3.66 6.48
C ARG A 267 -6.77 -2.42 5.76
N PHE A 268 -6.37 -2.26 4.51
CA PHE A 268 -6.84 -1.21 3.62
C PHE A 268 -7.37 -1.79 2.32
N CYS A 269 -8.40 -1.17 1.75
CA CYS A 269 -9.01 -1.64 0.51
C CYS A 269 -9.11 -0.52 -0.52
N GLY A 270 -8.48 -0.72 -1.66
CA GLY A 270 -8.67 0.12 -2.83
C GLY A 270 -9.82 -0.44 -3.66
N ARG A 271 -10.94 0.30 -3.75
CA ARG A 271 -11.98 0.03 -4.75
C ARG A 271 -11.56 0.72 -6.04
N LEU A 272 -11.37 -0.06 -7.11
CA LEU A 272 -10.78 0.43 -8.35
C LEU A 272 -11.81 1.03 -9.31
N SER A 273 -13.10 0.84 -9.07
CA SER A 273 -14.14 1.49 -9.87
C SER A 273 -14.18 2.99 -9.60
N ARG A 274 -14.32 3.78 -10.67
CA ARG A 274 -14.74 5.18 -10.55
C ARG A 274 -16.17 5.20 -10.04
N VAL A 275 -16.37 5.27 -8.73
CA VAL A 275 -17.67 5.72 -8.23
C VAL A 275 -17.71 7.22 -8.48
N ALA A 276 -18.24 7.63 -9.64
CA ALA A 276 -18.68 8.99 -9.84
C ALA A 276 -19.91 9.23 -8.96
N VAL A 277 -19.70 9.50 -7.67
CA VAL A 277 -20.76 10.04 -6.81
C VAL A 277 -20.84 11.54 -7.07
N TRP A 278 -21.42 11.92 -8.21
CA TRP A 278 -22.07 13.22 -8.31
C TRP A 278 -23.54 13.02 -7.94
N VAL A 279 -23.82 12.95 -6.63
CA VAL A 279 -25.19 13.10 -6.16
C VAL A 279 -25.54 14.58 -6.29
N LYS A 280 -26.13 14.93 -7.43
CA LYS A 280 -26.70 16.24 -7.70
C LYS A 280 -28.01 16.36 -6.92
N THR A 281 -27.95 16.58 -5.61
CA THR A 281 -29.15 16.93 -4.83
C THR A 281 -29.43 18.42 -5.03
N LEU A 282 -30.14 18.79 -6.11
CA LEU A 282 -30.89 20.04 -6.14
C LEU A 282 -32.24 19.87 -6.89
N SER A 283 -33.29 20.05 -6.09
CA SER A 283 -34.65 20.53 -6.39
C SER A 283 -35.51 19.76 -7.39
N GLY A 284 -36.64 19.23 -6.89
CA GLY A 284 -37.73 18.78 -7.75
C GLY A 284 -38.94 18.15 -7.06
N ARG A 285 -39.19 18.34 -5.76
CA ARG A 285 -40.52 18.02 -5.20
C ARG A 285 -41.48 19.14 -5.55
N ARG A 286 -42.23 18.95 -6.65
CA ARG A 286 -43.60 19.45 -6.72
C ARG A 286 -44.41 18.59 -5.74
N SER A 287 -44.86 19.20 -4.66
CA SER A 287 -45.90 18.64 -3.79
C SER A 287 -47.03 19.65 -3.75
N THR A 288 -48.00 19.46 -4.63
CA THR A 288 -49.35 19.98 -4.50
C THR A 288 -50.00 19.36 -3.27
N SER A 289 -50.46 20.18 -2.33
CA SER A 289 -51.83 20.05 -1.81
C SER A 289 -52.22 21.28 -0.97
N PRO A 290 -53.52 21.60 -0.93
CA PRO A 290 -54.06 22.90 -0.56
C PRO A 290 -54.41 22.96 0.94
N MET A 291 -54.45 24.16 1.53
CA MET A 291 -55.44 24.46 2.57
C MET A 291 -55.51 25.95 2.90
N ASN A 292 -56.76 26.41 2.96
CA ASN A 292 -57.30 27.53 3.73
C ASN A 292 -57.20 28.93 3.10
N ALA A 293 -58.28 29.21 2.36
CA ALA A 293 -58.86 30.52 2.17
C ALA A 293 -59.09 31.22 3.52
N ILE A 294 -58.59 32.45 3.62
CA ILE A 294 -59.12 33.47 4.52
C ILE A 294 -59.84 34.47 3.61
N GLN A 295 -61.12 34.63 3.87
CA GLN A 295 -62.01 35.60 3.24
C GLN A 295 -61.62 37.00 3.72
N ASP A 296 -61.48 37.94 2.78
CA ASP A 296 -61.70 39.35 3.05
C ASP A 296 -62.75 39.89 2.10
N VAL A 297 -63.67 40.64 2.70
CA VAL A 297 -64.93 41.13 2.17
C VAL A 297 -64.76 42.60 1.74
N LEU A 298 -64.98 42.86 0.44
CA LEU A 298 -65.62 44.05 -0.18
C LEU A 298 -64.92 45.44 -0.04
N PRO A 299 -65.20 46.45 -0.93
CA PRO A 299 -66.46 46.66 -1.66
C PRO A 299 -66.44 46.99 -3.17
N SER A 300 -67.67 46.90 -3.67
CA SER A 300 -68.35 47.23 -4.90
C SER A 300 -67.89 48.44 -5.72
N THR A 301 -68.11 48.36 -7.05
CA THR A 301 -68.72 49.44 -7.83
C THR A 301 -69.30 48.92 -9.15
N THR A 302 -70.60 49.23 -9.34
CA THR A 302 -71.42 49.34 -10.58
C THR A 302 -71.46 48.21 -11.59
#